data_AF-A0A1Q3JXM1-F1
#
_entry.id   AF-A0A1Q3JXM1-F1
#
_cell.length_a   1.000
_cell.length_b   1.000
_cell.length_c   1.000
_cell.angle_alpha   90.00
_cell.angle_beta   90.00
_cell.angle_gamma   90.00
#
_symmetry.space_group_name_H-M   'P 1'
#
loop_
_entity.id
_entity.type
_entity.pdbx_description
1 polymer ?
#
loop_
_entity_poly.entity_id
_entity_poly.type
_entity_poly.pdbx_seq_one_letter_code
_entity_poly.pdbx_strand_id
1 'polypeptide(L)'
;MSSLERSRVSLRYMASLLSGGNEEIIRDVYRKLVAVRVYMRSKKVKDIPDEEVQRALAEGKTTAAEVEAIWRLTSMPTFEERFVVPPMERETAVDALFPQLDPVSHNYPIRKGAVGAGFHTDPARGP
;
A
#
# COMPACT_ATOMS: atom_id res chain seq x y z
N MET A 1 17.24 6.31 26.63
CA MET A 1 16.78 6.22 25.23
C MET A 1 17.70 6.98 24.31
N SER A 2 18.32 6.28 23.37
CA SER A 2 19.63 6.65 22.82
C SER A 2 19.65 6.94 21.32
N SER A 3 18.64 6.54 20.55
CA SER A 3 18.90 6.26 19.14
C SER A 3 18.70 7.44 18.19
N LEU A 4 17.89 8.43 18.55
CA LEU A 4 17.55 9.53 17.65
C LEU A 4 18.63 10.61 17.65
N GLU A 5 19.03 11.09 18.83
CA GLU A 5 20.06 12.12 18.99
C GLU A 5 21.47 11.65 18.59
N ARG A 6 21.70 10.33 18.58
CA ARG A 6 22.99 9.72 18.18
C ARG A 6 23.01 9.23 16.72
N SER A 7 21.95 9.49 15.94
CA SER A 7 21.95 9.14 14.52
C SER A 7 23.02 9.93 13.78
N ARG A 8 23.84 9.24 12.98
CA ARG A 8 24.83 9.89 12.09
C ARG A 8 24.18 10.66 10.94
N VAL A 9 22.97 10.24 10.55
CA VAL A 9 22.19 10.91 9.51
C VAL A 9 21.47 12.10 10.14
N SER A 10 21.62 13.28 9.52
CA SER A 10 20.96 14.51 9.94
C SER A 10 19.44 14.39 9.82
N LEU A 11 18.73 14.72 10.91
CA LEU A 11 17.27 14.75 10.93
C LEU A 11 16.72 15.75 9.89
N ARG A 12 17.34 16.94 9.82
CA ARG A 12 17.00 17.99 8.85
C ARG A 12 17.07 17.50 7.40
N TYR A 13 18.10 16.72 7.07
CA TYR A 13 18.25 16.17 5.72
C TYR A 13 17.08 15.24 5.36
N MET A 14 16.73 14.33 6.28
CA MET A 14 15.60 13.41 6.08
C MET A 14 14.27 14.16 5.99
N ALA A 15 14.11 15.22 6.79
CA ALA A 15 12.92 16.04 6.78
C ALA A 15 12.72 16.74 5.42
N SER A 16 13.79 17.33 4.87
CA SER A 16 13.76 17.95 3.54
C SER A 16 13.39 16.95 2.44
N LEU A 17 13.86 15.71 2.53
CA LEU A 17 13.62 14.68 1.51
C LEU A 17 12.20 14.09 1.57
N LEU A 18 11.70 13.80 2.78
CA LEU A 18 10.51 12.95 2.96
C LEU A 18 9.28 13.68 3.50
N SER A 19 9.43 14.92 3.97
CA SER A 19 8.36 15.66 4.64
C SER A 19 8.31 17.15 4.29
N GLY A 20 8.98 17.58 3.23
CA GLY A 20 9.04 18.99 2.83
C GLY A 20 9.73 19.90 3.86
N GLY A 21 10.62 19.35 4.70
CA GLY A 21 11.36 20.07 5.73
C GLY A 21 10.80 19.94 7.16
N ASN A 22 9.72 19.18 7.38
CA ASN A 22 9.12 19.03 8.71
C ASN A 22 9.83 17.94 9.57
N GLU A 23 10.74 18.37 10.43
CA GLU A 23 11.53 17.46 11.28
C GLU A 23 10.70 16.66 12.28
N GLU A 24 9.56 17.19 12.74
CA GLU A 24 8.73 16.51 13.75
C GLU A 24 8.10 15.23 13.21
N ILE A 25 7.69 15.22 11.93
CA ILE A 25 7.15 14.02 11.29
C ILE A 25 8.20 12.91 11.28
N ILE A 26 9.44 13.22 10.89
CA ILE A 26 10.52 12.24 10.84
C ILE A 26 10.89 11.75 12.24
N ARG A 27 10.92 12.67 13.23
CA ARG A 27 11.19 12.35 14.62
C ARG A 27 10.17 11.36 15.18
N ASP A 28 8.88 11.58 14.93
CA ASP A 28 7.80 10.69 15.37
C ASP A 28 7.91 9.30 14.73
N VAL A 29 8.18 9.22 13.41
CA VAL A 29 8.41 7.95 12.71
C VAL A 29 9.62 7.21 13.30
N TYR A 30 10.72 7.91 13.57
CA TYR A 30 11.92 7.30 14.14
C TYR A 30 11.69 6.79 15.56
N ARG A 31 10.94 7.52 16.40
CA ARG A 31 10.54 7.06 17.73
C ARG A 31 9.73 5.78 17.65
N LYS A 32 8.76 5.70 16.72
CA LYS A 32 7.99 4.48 16.47
C LYS A 32 8.88 3.31 16.06
N LEU A 33 9.83 3.50 15.15
CA LEU A 33 10.78 2.45 14.73
C LEU A 33 11.75 2.02 15.85
N VAL A 34 12.13 2.93 16.74
CA VAL A 34 12.91 2.60 17.94
C VAL A 34 12.06 1.77 18.90
N ALA A 35 10.80 2.12 19.11
CA ALA A 35 9.87 1.36 19.94
C ALA A 35 9.72 -0.08 19.44
N VAL A 36 9.62 -0.27 18.11
CA VAL A 36 9.60 -1.62 17.50
C VAL A 36 10.83 -2.43 17.88
N ARG A 37 12.03 -1.85 17.74
CA ARG A 37 13.28 -2.53 18.08
C ARG A 37 13.39 -2.88 19.56
N VAL A 38 13.04 -1.94 20.44
CA VAL A 38 13.10 -2.12 21.90
C VAL A 38 12.14 -3.21 22.35
N TYR A 39 10.89 -3.16 21.88
CA TYR A 39 9.86 -4.15 22.23
C TYR A 39 10.24 -5.56 21.76
N MET A 40 10.66 -5.70 20.49
CA MET A 40 11.04 -7.01 19.95
C MET A 40 12.31 -7.57 20.61
N ARG A 41 13.26 -6.71 20.98
CA ARG A 41 14.44 -7.11 21.75
C ARG A 41 14.07 -7.58 23.15
N SER A 42 13.20 -6.86 23.86
CA SER A 42 12.66 -7.31 25.15
C SER A 42 12.04 -8.70 25.03
N LYS A 43 11.24 -8.97 23.99
CA LYS A 43 10.65 -10.31 23.80
C LYS A 43 11.65 -11.41 23.46
N LYS A 44 12.66 -11.13 22.61
CA LYS A 44 13.59 -12.15 22.10
C LYS A 44 14.79 -12.39 23.01
N VAL A 45 15.39 -11.32 23.53
CA VAL A 45 16.62 -11.34 24.32
C VAL A 45 16.32 -11.23 25.83
N LYS A 46 15.19 -10.61 26.21
CA LYS A 46 14.75 -10.46 27.61
C LYS A 46 15.73 -9.69 28.49
N ASP A 47 16.48 -8.76 27.89
CA ASP A 47 17.49 -7.93 28.53
C ASP A 47 17.02 -6.48 28.77
N ILE A 48 15.78 -6.16 28.42
CA ILE A 48 15.21 -4.81 28.56
C ILE A 48 14.09 -4.83 29.61
N PRO A 49 14.15 -3.96 30.64
CA PRO A 49 13.09 -3.83 31.64
C PRO A 49 11.77 -3.39 31.04
N ASP A 50 10.65 -3.87 31.59
CA ASP A 50 9.30 -3.55 31.11
C ASP A 50 9.00 -2.04 31.13
N GLU A 51 9.53 -1.30 32.12
CA GLU A 51 9.38 0.15 32.20
C GLU A 51 9.97 0.87 30.98
N GLU A 52 11.10 0.40 30.48
CA GLU A 52 11.74 0.97 29.28
C GLU A 52 10.95 0.63 28.02
N VAL A 53 10.35 -0.56 27.96
CA VAL A 53 9.46 -0.95 26.86
C VAL A 53 8.21 -0.07 26.84
N GLN A 54 7.56 0.13 27.99
CA GLN A 54 6.36 0.97 28.08
C GLN A 54 6.66 2.43 27.71
N ARG A 55 7.79 2.96 28.18
CA ARG A 55 8.24 4.30 27.78
C ARG A 55 8.45 4.38 26.26
N ALA A 56 9.03 3.36 25.64
CA ALA A 56 9.26 3.34 24.20
C ALA A 56 7.96 3.31 23.39
N LEU A 57 6.98 2.51 23.83
CA LEU A 57 5.65 2.47 23.23
C LEU A 57 4.93 3.83 23.35
N ALA A 58 5.02 4.48 24.51
CA ALA A 58 4.44 5.80 24.74
C ALA A 58 5.07 6.88 23.85
N GLU A 59 6.41 6.94 23.79
CA GLU A 59 7.12 7.90 22.93
C GLU A 59 6.87 7.66 21.44
N GLY A 60 6.75 6.39 21.04
CA GLY A 60 6.43 5.99 19.67
C GLY A 60 4.95 6.14 19.30
N LYS A 61 4.09 6.57 20.26
CA LYS A 61 2.63 6.70 20.11
C LYS A 61 2.01 5.46 19.45
N THR A 62 2.37 4.29 19.95
CA THR A 62 2.03 3.00 19.33
C THR A 62 1.66 1.96 20.38
N THR A 63 1.07 0.85 19.93
CA THR A 63 0.68 -0.26 20.79
C THR A 63 1.56 -1.48 20.53
N ALA A 64 1.62 -2.41 21.49
CA ALA A 64 2.34 -3.67 21.33
C ALA A 64 1.90 -4.46 20.07
N ALA A 65 0.59 -4.49 19.80
CA ALA A 65 0.04 -5.18 18.63
C ALA A 65 0.46 -4.53 17.31
N GLU A 66 0.42 -3.19 17.24
CA GLU A 66 0.89 -2.44 16.05
C GLU A 66 2.39 -2.66 15.83
N VAL A 67 3.19 -2.64 16.91
CA VAL A 67 4.62 -2.90 16.84
C VAL A 67 4.94 -4.30 16.31
N GLU A 68 4.23 -5.34 16.78
CA GLU A 68 4.42 -6.70 16.28
C GLU A 68 4.03 -6.82 14.81
N ALA A 69 2.95 -6.14 14.38
CA ALA A 69 2.55 -6.09 12.98
C ALA A 69 3.61 -5.40 12.10
N ILE A 70 4.14 -4.25 12.53
CA ILE A 70 5.23 -3.54 11.84
C ILE A 70 6.46 -4.46 11.74
N TRP A 71 6.84 -5.12 12.84
CA TRP A 71 8.00 -6.02 12.84
C TRP A 71 7.82 -7.18 11.85
N ARG A 72 6.63 -7.81 11.83
CA ARG A 72 6.31 -8.89 10.89
C ARG A 72 6.47 -8.43 9.44
N LEU A 73 5.87 -7.31 9.08
CA LEU A 73 5.89 -6.78 7.70
C LEU A 73 7.28 -6.30 7.26
N THR A 74 8.10 -5.79 8.18
CA THR A 74 9.43 -5.26 7.84
C THR A 74 10.55 -6.30 7.92
N SER A 75 10.43 -7.29 8.80
CA SER A 75 11.51 -8.25 9.08
C SER A 75 11.25 -9.65 8.52
N MET A 76 9.99 -10.06 8.37
CA MET A 76 9.63 -11.40 7.90
C MET A 76 8.39 -11.42 6.98
N PRO A 77 8.30 -10.56 5.94
CA PRO A 77 7.13 -10.57 5.07
C PRO A 77 7.17 -11.73 4.07
N THR A 78 6.01 -12.34 3.81
CA THR A 78 5.84 -13.27 2.69
C THR A 78 5.79 -12.53 1.35
N PHE A 79 5.85 -13.26 0.23
CA PHE A 79 5.72 -12.63 -1.10
C PHE A 79 4.38 -11.92 -1.27
N GLU A 80 3.30 -12.57 -0.84
CA GLU A 80 1.93 -12.04 -0.91
C GLU A 80 1.74 -10.81 -0.01
N GLU A 81 2.38 -10.76 1.16
CA GLU A 81 2.31 -9.60 2.07
C GLU A 81 3.09 -8.38 1.54
N ARG A 82 4.14 -8.58 0.71
CA ARG A 82 4.90 -7.48 0.09
C ARG A 82 4.18 -6.86 -1.10
N PHE A 83 3.47 -7.68 -1.88
CA PHE A 83 2.91 -7.30 -3.17
C PHE A 83 1.41 -7.57 -3.21
N VAL A 84 0.65 -6.65 -2.61
CA VAL A 84 -0.81 -6.67 -2.67
C VAL A 84 -1.27 -5.89 -3.91
N VAL A 85 -1.04 -6.46 -5.10
CA VAL A 85 -1.47 -5.88 -6.38
C VAL A 85 -2.80 -6.52 -6.78
N PRO A 86 -3.93 -5.80 -6.70
CA PRO A 86 -5.23 -6.34 -7.10
C PRO A 86 -5.28 -6.56 -8.61
N PRO A 87 -6.05 -7.55 -9.10
CA PRO A 87 -6.27 -7.71 -10.53
C PRO A 87 -6.94 -6.45 -11.08
N MET A 88 -6.36 -5.86 -12.12
CA MET A 88 -6.99 -4.79 -12.87
C MET A 88 -7.81 -5.42 -14.00
N GLU A 89 -9.11 -5.09 -14.09
CA GLU A 89 -9.95 -5.47 -15.23
C GLU A 89 -9.58 -4.65 -16.48
N ARG A 90 -8.36 -4.82 -16.97
CA ARG A 90 -7.84 -4.08 -18.12
C ARG A 90 -8.71 -4.30 -19.34
N GLU A 91 -9.22 -5.52 -19.55
CA GLU A 91 -10.11 -5.83 -20.67
C GLU A 91 -11.39 -5.02 -20.61
N THR A 92 -12.08 -4.96 -19.45
CA THR A 92 -13.28 -4.14 -19.26
C THR A 92 -13.00 -2.65 -19.49
N ALA A 93 -11.85 -2.15 -18.99
CA ALA A 93 -11.46 -0.75 -19.16
C ALA A 93 -11.11 -0.41 -20.63
N VAL A 94 -10.47 -1.32 -21.35
CA VAL A 94 -10.16 -1.18 -22.77
C VAL A 94 -11.42 -1.24 -23.61
N ASP A 95 -12.34 -2.17 -23.34
CA ASP A 95 -13.64 -2.25 -24.04
C ASP A 95 -14.48 -0.98 -23.83
N ALA A 96 -14.41 -0.38 -22.63
CA ALA A 96 -15.11 0.87 -22.34
C ALA A 96 -14.52 2.08 -23.08
N LEU A 97 -13.19 2.12 -23.26
CA LEU A 97 -12.48 3.24 -23.89
C LEU A 97 -12.38 3.09 -25.42
N PHE A 98 -12.27 1.85 -25.90
CA PHE A 98 -12.16 1.45 -27.29
C PHE A 98 -13.21 0.37 -27.57
N PRO A 99 -14.46 0.77 -27.81
CA PRO A 99 -15.51 -0.18 -28.13
C PRO A 99 -15.10 -0.98 -29.37
N GLN A 100 -15.12 -2.30 -29.28
CA GLN A 100 -14.94 -3.15 -30.45
C GLN A 100 -16.08 -2.87 -31.42
N LEU A 101 -15.73 -2.39 -32.62
CA LEU A 101 -16.70 -2.15 -33.68
C LEU A 101 -17.15 -3.48 -34.28
N ASP A 102 -18.43 -3.58 -34.60
CA ASP A 102 -18.99 -4.75 -35.27
C ASP A 102 -18.30 -4.96 -36.65
N PRO A 103 -17.71 -6.13 -36.94
CA PRO A 103 -17.04 -6.40 -38.21
C PRO A 103 -17.99 -6.37 -39.42
N VAL A 104 -19.31 -6.42 -39.21
CA VAL A 104 -20.30 -6.28 -40.28
C VAL A 104 -20.68 -4.81 -40.46
N SER A 105 -21.23 -4.16 -39.43
CA SER A 105 -21.74 -2.80 -39.56
C SER A 105 -20.69 -1.68 -39.49
N HIS A 106 -19.47 -1.97 -39.02
CA HIS A 106 -18.31 -1.06 -38.84
C HIS A 106 -18.58 0.24 -38.04
N ASN A 107 -19.82 0.51 -37.64
CA ASN A 107 -20.28 1.79 -37.10
C ASN A 107 -20.90 1.67 -35.70
N TYR A 108 -21.11 0.45 -35.19
CA TYR A 108 -21.72 0.21 -33.89
C TYR A 108 -20.79 -0.55 -32.93
N PRO A 109 -20.73 -0.15 -31.65
CA PRO A 109 -19.98 -0.87 -30.64
C PRO A 109 -20.68 -2.19 -30.28
N ILE A 110 -19.94 -3.31 -30.34
CA ILE A 110 -20.41 -4.60 -29.86
C ILE A 110 -20.52 -4.52 -28.33
N ARG A 111 -21.74 -4.57 -27.78
CA ARG A 111 -21.93 -4.74 -26.33
C ARG A 111 -22.08 -6.21 -25.99
N LYS A 112 -21.48 -6.67 -24.88
CA LYS A 112 -21.58 -8.06 -24.38
C LYS A 112 -23.02 -8.61 -24.21
N GLY A 113 -24.04 -7.75 -24.20
CA GLY A 113 -25.45 -8.15 -24.20
C GLY A 113 -26.08 -8.41 -25.58
N ALA A 114 -25.34 -8.18 -26.68
CA ALA A 114 -25.84 -8.32 -28.05
C ALA A 114 -25.62 -9.73 -28.64
N VAL A 115 -24.97 -10.65 -27.92
CA VAL A 115 -24.87 -12.06 -28.29
C VAL A 115 -26.16 -12.81 -27.93
N GLY A 116 -27.29 -12.31 -28.42
CA GLY A 116 -28.49 -13.12 -28.59
C GLY A 116 -28.36 -13.90 -29.90
N ALA A 117 -28.74 -15.17 -29.93
CA ALA A 117 -28.87 -15.90 -31.18
C ALA A 117 -30.05 -15.30 -31.98
N GLY A 118 -29.75 -14.44 -32.96
CA GLY A 118 -30.70 -13.80 -33.85
C GLY A 118 -30.01 -13.17 -35.05
N PHE A 119 -30.64 -13.25 -36.22
CA PHE A 119 -30.09 -12.68 -37.44
C PHE A 119 -30.15 -11.14 -37.39
N HIS A 120 -28.99 -10.49 -37.40
CA HIS A 120 -28.89 -9.06 -37.70
C HIS A 120 -29.16 -8.89 -39.20
N THR A 121 -30.34 -8.38 -39.54
CA THR A 121 -30.66 -7.95 -40.90
C THR A 121 -30.53 -6.43 -40.94
N ASP A 122 -29.76 -5.91 -41.90
CA ASP A 122 -29.71 -4.47 -42.11
C ASP A 122 -31.12 -3.95 -42.43
N PRO A 123 -31.52 -2.77 -41.92
CA PRO A 123 -32.80 -2.18 -42.27
C PRO A 123 -32.79 -1.84 -43.76
N ALA A 124 -33.43 -2.68 -44.56
CA ALA A 124 -33.74 -2.35 -45.94
C ALA A 124 -34.78 -1.22 -45.93
N ARG A 125 -34.55 -0.14 -46.69
CA ARG A 125 -35.66 0.78 -46.99
C ARG A 125 -36.73 -0.04 -47.71
N GLY A 126 -37.95 0.04 -47.18
CA GLY A 126 -39.12 -0.61 -47.75
C GLY A 126 -39.35 -0.20 -49.21
N PRO A 127 -40.25 -0.91 -49.92
CA PRO A 127 -40.44 -0.77 -51.36
C PRO A 127 -40.69 0.67 -51.80
#